data_AF-A0A157S6Z6-F1
#
_entry.id   AF-A0A157S6Z6-F1
#
_cell.length_a   1.000
_cell.length_b   1.000
_cell.length_c   1.000
_cell.angle_alpha   90.00
_cell.angle_beta   90.00
_cell.angle_gamma   90.00
#
_symmetry.space_group_name_H-M   'P 1'
#
loop_
_entity.id
_entity.type
_entity.pdbx_description
1 polymer ?
#
loop_
_entity_poly.entity_id
_entity_poly.type
_entity_poly.pdbx_seq_one_letter_code
_entity_poly.pdbx_strand_id
1 'polypeptide(L)'
;MSMIPLRFRLMFGRRVAYRRAFLDDRGQLTEAGQRVMADLAKFCRVRESITIVSPVTRTVDTHASLQAEGRREVFNRLAYYLNLSEQDIYQLMEREHARPE
;
A
#
# COMPACT_ATOMS: atom_id res chain seq x y z
N MET A 1 1.54 29.27 21.94
CA MET A 1 2.61 28.29 21.68
C MET A 1 2.23 27.52 20.41
N SER A 2 2.85 27.83 19.27
CA SER A 2 2.45 27.27 17.97
C SER A 2 2.71 25.76 17.92
N MET A 3 1.66 24.93 17.79
CA MET A 3 1.74 23.46 17.62
C MET A 3 2.10 23.04 16.17
N ILE A 4 2.19 24.02 15.27
CA ILE A 4 2.42 23.85 13.84
C ILE A 4 3.81 23.27 13.51
N PRO A 5 4.95 23.77 14.06
CA PRO A 5 6.28 23.30 13.66
C PRO A 5 6.59 21.85 14.05
N LEU A 6 6.03 21.33 15.15
CA LEU A 6 6.28 19.96 15.61
C LEU A 6 5.57 18.93 14.71
N ARG A 7 4.32 19.20 14.32
CA ARG A 7 3.55 18.34 13.41
C ARG A 7 4.21 18.23 12.05
N PHE A 8 4.69 19.34 11.51
CA PHE A 8 5.45 19.34 10.25
C PHE A 8 6.73 18.51 10.37
N ARG A 9 7.54 18.71 11.42
CA ARG A 9 8.78 17.93 11.62
C ARG A 9 8.51 16.42 11.69
N LEU A 10 7.47 16.00 12.39
CA LEU A 10 7.07 14.57 12.46
C LEU A 10 6.59 14.03 11.11
N MET A 11 5.83 14.83 10.36
CA MET A 11 5.29 14.43 9.05
C MET A 11 6.39 14.32 7.99
N PHE A 12 7.32 15.27 7.95
CA PHE A 12 8.50 15.21 7.09
C PHE A 12 9.44 14.07 7.49
N GLY A 13 9.62 13.81 8.80
CA GLY A 13 10.40 12.68 9.29
C GLY A 13 9.83 11.33 8.84
N ARG A 14 8.52 11.14 8.92
CA ARG A 14 7.84 9.93 8.42
C ARG A 14 8.03 9.76 6.92
N ARG A 15 7.77 10.81 6.13
CA ARG A 15 7.95 10.75 4.67
C ARG A 15 9.38 10.37 4.28
N VAL A 16 10.37 10.95 4.96
CA VAL A 16 11.79 10.62 4.74
C VAL A 16 12.08 9.16 5.11
N ALA A 17 11.55 8.66 6.23
CA ALA A 17 11.75 7.27 6.64
C ALA A 17 11.19 6.26 5.61
N TYR A 18 9.95 6.46 5.14
CA TYR A 18 9.37 5.60 4.10
C TYR A 18 10.18 5.66 2.81
N ARG A 19 10.54 6.86 2.35
CA ARG A 19 11.32 7.02 1.13
C ARG A 19 12.69 6.35 1.24
N ARG A 20 13.39 6.49 2.36
CA ARG A 20 14.69 5.81 2.59
C ARG A 20 14.58 4.29 2.64
N ALA A 21 13.46 3.77 3.14
CA ALA A 21 13.26 2.33 3.25
C ALA A 21 12.98 1.66 1.90
N PHE A 22 12.31 2.35 0.97
CA PHE A 22 11.80 1.75 -0.26
C PHE A 22 12.40 2.33 -1.55
N LEU A 23 12.91 3.56 -1.51
CA LEU A 23 13.41 4.26 -2.70
C LEU A 23 14.94 4.33 -2.72
N ASP A 24 15.50 4.35 -3.92
CA ASP A 24 16.90 4.63 -4.20
C ASP A 24 17.20 6.13 -4.22
N ASP A 25 18.46 6.49 -4.48
CA ASP A 25 18.91 7.89 -4.57
C ASP A 25 18.25 8.66 -5.72
N ARG A 26 17.67 7.96 -6.71
CA ARG A 26 16.91 8.54 -7.84
C ARG A 26 15.43 8.70 -7.52
N GLY A 27 15.00 8.31 -6.31
CA GLY A 27 13.61 8.35 -5.88
C GLY A 27 12.73 7.27 -6.52
N GLN A 28 13.33 6.23 -7.11
CA GLN A 28 12.62 5.08 -7.68
C GLN A 28 12.58 3.94 -6.66
N LEU A 29 11.57 3.07 -6.74
CA LEU A 29 11.54 1.88 -5.89
C LEU A 29 12.77 1.01 -6.14
N THR A 30 13.48 0.66 -5.07
CA THR A 30 14.53 -0.36 -5.10
C THR A 30 13.93 -1.70 -5.54
N GLU A 31 14.75 -2.64 -6.00
CA GLU A 31 14.26 -3.96 -6.39
C GLU A 31 13.52 -4.66 -5.23
N ALA A 32 14.09 -4.62 -4.03
CA ALA A 32 13.42 -5.14 -2.84
C ALA A 32 12.12 -4.38 -2.53
N GLY A 33 12.13 -3.05 -2.68
CA GLY A 33 10.93 -2.21 -2.52
C GLY A 33 9.83 -2.58 -3.50
N GLN A 34 10.16 -2.87 -4.76
CA GLN A 34 9.20 -3.32 -5.77
C GLN A 34 8.58 -4.66 -5.37
N ARG A 35 9.40 -5.64 -4.96
CA ARG A 35 8.92 -6.97 -4.53
C ARG A 35 7.97 -6.87 -3.33
N VAL A 36 8.35 -6.12 -2.31
CA VAL A 36 7.51 -5.92 -1.11
C VAL A 36 6.21 -5.19 -1.46
N MET A 37 6.28 -4.12 -2.27
CA MET A 37 5.08 -3.38 -2.65
C MET A 37 4.14 -4.22 -3.53
N ALA A 38 4.65 -5.09 -4.38
CA ALA A 38 3.82 -5.98 -5.19
C ALA A 38 3.11 -7.05 -4.35
N ASP A 39 3.82 -7.69 -3.42
CA ASP A 39 3.24 -8.64 -2.45
C ASP A 39 2.16 -7.96 -1.59
N LEU A 40 2.46 -6.78 -1.05
CA LEU A 40 1.50 -6.01 -0.27
C LEU A 40 0.28 -5.57 -1.10
N ALA A 41 0.45 -5.24 -2.39
CA ALA A 41 -0.67 -4.87 -3.25
C ALA A 41 -1.67 -6.03 -3.39
N LYS A 42 -1.16 -7.26 -3.51
CA LYS A 42 -1.97 -8.49 -3.54
C LYS A 42 -2.61 -8.76 -2.18
N PHE A 43 -1.83 -8.78 -1.10
CA PHE A 43 -2.31 -9.04 0.26
C PHE A 43 -3.39 -8.04 0.70
N CYS A 44 -3.22 -6.77 0.35
CA CYS A 44 -4.14 -5.69 0.68
C CYS A 44 -5.29 -5.52 -0.32
N ARG A 45 -5.41 -6.38 -1.34
CA ARG A 45 -6.54 -6.39 -2.28
C ARG A 45 -6.74 -5.04 -3.00
N VAL A 46 -5.65 -4.37 -3.35
CA VAL A 46 -5.67 -2.97 -3.82
C VAL A 46 -6.56 -2.80 -5.06
N ARG A 47 -6.56 -3.79 -5.97
CA ARG A 47 -7.34 -3.78 -7.21
C ARG A 47 -8.50 -4.78 -7.23
N GLU A 48 -8.82 -5.36 -6.08
CA GLU A 48 -9.94 -6.29 -5.94
C GLU A 48 -11.08 -5.66 -5.16
N SER A 49 -12.26 -6.27 -5.25
CA SER A 49 -13.37 -5.93 -4.36
C SER A 49 -13.03 -6.31 -2.92
N ILE A 50 -13.25 -5.39 -1.99
CA ILE A 50 -13.22 -5.67 -0.55
C ILE A 50 -14.49 -6.34 -0.05
N THR A 51 -15.57 -6.32 -0.84
CA THR A 51 -16.83 -6.94 -0.43
C THR A 51 -16.63 -8.45 -0.46
N ILE A 52 -16.67 -9.05 0.73
CA ILE A 52 -16.55 -10.48 0.92
C ILE A 52 -17.95 -11.04 1.17
N VAL A 53 -18.30 -12.09 0.43
CA VAL A 53 -19.54 -12.84 0.61
C VAL A 53 -19.22 -14.10 1.39
N SER A 54 -19.96 -14.36 2.46
CA SER A 54 -19.81 -15.58 3.24
C SER A 54 -20.23 -16.79 2.41
N PRO A 55 -19.38 -17.84 2.32
CA PRO A 55 -19.73 -19.05 1.58
C PRO A 55 -20.87 -19.84 2.26
N VAL A 56 -21.10 -19.61 3.56
CA VAL A 56 -22.12 -20.31 4.35
C VAL A 56 -23.46 -19.61 4.25
N THR A 57 -23.51 -18.31 4.55
CA THR A 57 -24.77 -17.56 4.59
C THR A 57 -25.16 -16.96 3.25
N ARG A 58 -24.23 -16.93 2.28
CA ARG A 58 -24.37 -16.27 0.96
C ARG A 58 -24.76 -14.80 1.03
N THR A 59 -24.52 -14.17 2.18
CA THR A 59 -24.72 -12.73 2.41
C THR A 59 -23.35 -12.06 2.54
N VAL A 60 -23.33 -10.73 2.42
CA VAL A 60 -22.12 -9.94 2.65
C VAL A 60 -21.65 -10.14 4.08
N ASP A 61 -20.40 -10.57 4.23
CA ASP A 61 -19.70 -10.59 5.51
C ASP A 61 -19.07 -9.21 5.73
N THR A 62 -19.75 -8.41 6.56
CA THR A 62 -19.33 -7.03 6.86
C THR A 62 -18.01 -7.00 7.61
N HIS A 63 -17.76 -7.94 8.53
CA HIS A 63 -16.53 -7.97 9.32
C HIS A 63 -15.32 -8.30 8.45
N ALA A 64 -15.43 -9.32 7.60
CA ALA A 64 -14.38 -9.67 6.66
C ALA A 64 -14.12 -8.52 5.67
N SER A 65 -15.19 -7.88 5.18
CA SER A 65 -15.07 -6.75 4.24
C SER A 65 -14.38 -5.54 4.86
N LEU A 66 -14.75 -5.17 6.10
CA LEU A 66 -14.11 -4.08 6.84
C LEU A 66 -12.63 -4.39 7.14
N GLN A 67 -12.31 -5.63 7.46
CA GLN A 67 -10.92 -6.03 7.67
C GLN A 67 -10.09 -5.92 6.37
N ALA A 68 -10.68 -6.30 5.22
CA ALA A 68 -10.04 -6.15 3.92
C ALA A 68 -9.79 -4.67 3.59
N GLU A 69 -10.75 -3.80 3.89
CA GLU A 69 -10.57 -2.36 3.69
C GLU A 69 -9.48 -1.77 4.59
N GLY A 70 -9.43 -2.17 5.86
CA GLY A 70 -8.36 -1.73 6.77
C GLY A 70 -6.96 -2.10 6.26
N ARG A 71 -6.81 -3.28 5.64
CA ARG A 71 -5.54 -3.66 4.98
C ARG A 71 -5.23 -2.76 3.78
N ARG A 72 -6.23 -2.45 2.97
CA ARG A 72 -6.09 -1.55 1.81
C ARG A 72 -5.69 -0.13 2.22
N GLU A 73 -6.23 0.36 3.33
CA GLU A 73 -5.83 1.68 3.87
C GLU A 73 -4.35 1.74 4.26
N VAL A 74 -3.80 0.64 4.81
CA VAL A 74 -2.36 0.54 5.12
C VAL A 74 -1.53 0.64 3.85
N PHE A 75 -1.93 -0.04 2.78
CA PHE A 75 -1.24 0.07 1.49
C PHE A 75 -1.34 1.49 0.91
N ASN A 76 -2.52 2.09 0.94
CA ASN A 76 -2.75 3.46 0.46
C ASN A 76 -1.85 4.46 1.19
N ARG A 77 -1.61 4.25 2.50
CA ARG A 77 -0.68 5.06 3.28
C ARG A 77 0.76 4.92 2.80
N LEU A 78 1.21 3.71 2.46
CA LEU A 78 2.54 3.48 1.89
C LEU A 78 2.66 4.19 0.54
N ALA A 79 1.73 3.95 -0.37
CA ALA A 79 1.69 4.56 -1.70
C ALA A 79 1.74 6.09 -1.62
N TYR A 80 1.00 6.68 -0.69
CA TYR A 80 1.01 8.12 -0.43
C TYR A 80 2.41 8.65 -0.05
N TYR A 81 3.09 8.02 0.91
CA TYR A 81 4.42 8.50 1.33
C TYR A 81 5.50 8.26 0.27
N LEU A 82 5.34 7.22 -0.55
CA LEU A 82 6.23 6.88 -1.66
C LEU A 82 5.93 7.69 -2.92
N ASN A 83 4.77 8.37 -2.98
CA ASN A 83 4.31 9.13 -4.14
C ASN A 83 4.14 8.25 -5.39
N LEU A 84 3.57 7.05 -5.20
CA LEU A 84 3.27 6.12 -6.30
C LEU A 84 1.96 6.52 -6.97
N SER A 85 1.95 6.52 -8.30
CA SER A 85 0.75 6.69 -9.11
C SER A 85 0.00 5.36 -9.28
N GLU A 86 -1.25 5.42 -9.75
CA GLU A 86 -2.00 4.21 -10.13
C GLU A 86 -1.30 3.39 -11.22
N GLN A 87 -0.60 4.06 -12.14
CA GLN A 87 0.18 3.40 -13.18
C GLN A 87 1.38 2.65 -12.60
N ASP A 88 2.05 3.21 -11.60
CA ASP A 88 3.15 2.53 -10.91
C ASP A 88 2.64 1.26 -10.19
N ILE A 89 1.48 1.37 -9.54
CA ILE A 89 0.83 0.23 -8.85
C ILE A 89 0.44 -0.85 -9.85
N TYR A 90 -0.10 -0.47 -11.02
CA TYR A 90 -0.45 -1.40 -12.09
C TYR A 90 0.78 -2.21 -12.55
N GLN A 91 1.89 -1.52 -12.84
CA GLN A 91 3.12 -2.15 -13.31
C GLN A 91 3.73 -3.10 -12.27
N LEU A 92 3.66 -2.74 -10.98
CA LEU A 92 4.10 -3.61 -9.89
C LEU A 92 3.34 -4.93 -9.85
N MET A 93 2.01 -4.87 -9.95
CA MET A 93 1.16 -6.07 -9.91
C MET A 93 1.33 -6.94 -11.16
N GLU A 94 1.47 -6.33 -12.34
CA GLU A 94 1.68 -7.07 -13.59
C GLU A 94 3.00 -7.85 -13.58
N ARG A 95 4.09 -7.23 -13.08
CA ARG A 95 5.38 -7.89 -12.92
C ARG A 95 5.33 -9.08 -11.96
N GLU A 96 4.60 -8.96 -10.86
CA GLU A 96 4.46 -10.05 -9.89
C GLU A 96 3.59 -11.19 -10.43
N HIS A 97 2.53 -10.88 -11.18
CA HIS A 97 1.73 -11.90 -11.88
C HIS A 97 2.51 -12.65 -12.96
N ALA A 98 3.46 -11.99 -13.63
CA ALA A 98 4.30 -12.60 -14.66
C ALA A 98 5.46 -13.44 -14.09
N ARG A 99 5.67 -13.46 -12.76
CA ARG A 99 6.77 -14.20 -12.14
C ARG A 99 6.39 -15.68 -11.96
N PRO A 100 7.13 -16.63 -12.57
CA PRO A 100 6.94 -18.05 -12.27
C PRO A 100 7.34 -18.34 -10.82
N GLU A 101 6.60 -19.26 -10.20
CA GLU A 101 6.77 -19.71 -8.81
C GLU A 101 8.03 -20.54 -8.55
#